data_AF-F4QK14-F1
#
_entry.id   AF-F4QK14-F1
#
_cell.length_a   1.000
_cell.length_b   1.000
_cell.length_c   1.000
_cell.angle_alpha   90.00
_cell.angle_beta   90.00
_cell.angle_gamma   90.00
#
_symmetry.space_group_name_H-M   'P 1'
#
loop_
_entity.id
_entity.type
_entity.pdbx_description
1 polymer ?
#
loop_
_entity_poly.entity_id
_entity_poly.type
_entity_poly.pdbx_seq_one_letter_code
_entity_poly.pdbx_strand_id
1 'polypeptide(L)'
;MTDMTLHLNPAAHLEIRRVGREQQPLVIVDNVFTNPDILVAAARTAKFEMARHTRYPGLNAPLPAGFMQSLMPALQQMMTKVFGIPPTLRMTHFGFLGLPTLPPEALEPIQKIPHQDTPEHNRLASVYYMSVPTGGTGFFRHRATGYEVVTPDRRAHYVATVSAELEAGGAALTRHVSAETPYFELIDWVPAAFNRLILYRSNALHSALIDGVPLSDDPATGRLTANLFLLPVQKLY
;
A
#
# COMPACT_ATOMS: atom_id res chain seq x y z
N MET A 1 2.40 25.83 14.51
CA MET A 1 2.20 24.40 14.20
C MET A 1 2.97 23.63 15.25
N THR A 2 2.28 22.93 16.14
CA THR A 2 2.92 22.09 17.16
C THR A 2 3.71 21.01 16.44
N ASP A 3 5.01 20.92 16.72
CA ASP A 3 5.89 19.94 16.07
C ASP A 3 5.48 18.53 16.55
N MET A 4 4.91 17.75 15.64
CA MET A 4 4.33 16.44 15.94
C MET A 4 5.45 15.40 15.98
N THR A 5 6.00 15.13 17.16
CA THR A 5 7.06 14.12 17.34
C THR A 5 6.45 12.75 17.61
N LEU A 6 6.80 11.75 16.81
CA LEU A 6 6.45 10.35 17.06
C LEU A 6 7.65 9.60 17.63
N HIS A 7 7.38 8.67 18.53
CA HIS A 7 8.40 7.88 19.18
C HIS A 7 8.30 6.44 18.69
N LEU A 8 9.32 5.97 17.98
CA LEU A 8 9.44 4.55 17.62
C LEU A 8 9.43 3.72 18.90
N ASN A 9 8.67 2.64 18.88
CA ASN A 9 8.57 1.71 19.99
C ASN A 9 9.74 0.72 19.96
N PRO A 10 10.63 0.69 20.98
CA PRO A 10 11.71 -0.29 21.04
C PRO A 10 11.20 -1.73 21.19
N ALA A 11 9.96 -1.92 21.65
CA ALA A 11 9.27 -3.20 21.75
C ALA A 11 8.38 -3.50 20.53
N ALA A 12 8.53 -2.76 19.42
CA ALA A 12 7.83 -3.08 18.18
C ALA A 12 8.18 -4.50 17.72
N HIS A 13 7.17 -5.22 17.22
CA HIS A 13 7.35 -6.60 16.79
C HIS A 13 7.54 -6.66 15.28
N LEU A 14 8.71 -7.11 14.85
CA LEU A 14 9.09 -7.23 13.44
C LEU A 14 8.89 -8.68 12.97
N GLU A 15 8.09 -8.87 11.93
CA GLU A 15 7.95 -10.10 11.18
C GLU A 15 8.39 -9.88 9.73
N ILE A 16 9.10 -10.84 9.16
CA ILE A 16 9.48 -10.85 7.75
C ILE A 16 8.96 -12.14 7.12
N ARG A 17 8.09 -12.00 6.11
CA ARG A 17 7.56 -13.11 5.31
C ARG A 17 8.20 -13.16 3.93
N ARG A 18 8.11 -14.33 3.31
CA ARG A 18 8.41 -14.57 1.89
C ARG A 18 7.13 -14.92 1.17
N VAL A 19 6.66 -14.00 0.33
CA VAL A 19 5.38 -14.11 -0.37
C VAL A 19 5.55 -14.85 -1.68
N GLY A 20 4.67 -15.82 -1.92
CA GLY A 20 4.52 -16.48 -3.21
C GLY A 20 5.71 -17.34 -3.66
N ARG A 21 5.69 -17.73 -4.93
CA ARG A 21 6.75 -18.52 -5.57
C ARG A 21 7.99 -17.68 -5.86
N GLU A 22 7.81 -16.37 -6.09
CA GLU A 22 8.90 -15.42 -6.32
C GLU A 22 9.56 -14.98 -5.00
N GLN A 23 9.09 -15.48 -3.84
CA GLN A 23 9.70 -15.30 -2.51
C GLN A 23 9.95 -13.82 -2.17
N GLN A 24 9.03 -12.95 -2.56
CA GLN A 24 9.18 -11.51 -2.34
C GLN A 24 9.17 -11.20 -0.84
N PRO A 25 10.11 -10.37 -0.36
CA PRO A 25 10.10 -9.96 1.04
C PRO A 25 8.88 -9.09 1.33
N LEU A 26 8.21 -9.41 2.43
CA LEU A 26 7.16 -8.61 3.04
C LEU A 26 7.56 -8.35 4.49
N VAL A 27 7.66 -7.09 4.85
CA VAL A 27 7.94 -6.66 6.23
C VAL A 27 6.64 -6.26 6.89
N ILE A 28 6.43 -6.73 8.12
CA ILE A 28 5.30 -6.37 8.98
C ILE A 28 5.89 -5.90 10.31
N VAL A 29 5.51 -4.70 10.76
CA VAL A 29 5.94 -4.14 12.04
C VAL A 29 4.69 -3.79 12.84
N ASP A 30 4.51 -4.47 13.95
CA ASP A 30 3.43 -4.19 14.91
C ASP A 30 3.89 -3.26 16.01
N ASN A 31 2.96 -2.44 16.48
CA ASN A 31 3.18 -1.45 17.54
C ASN A 31 4.32 -0.47 17.21
N VAL A 32 4.34 0.08 15.99
CA VAL A 32 5.45 0.91 15.46
C VAL A 32 5.80 2.07 16.36
N PHE A 33 4.80 2.80 16.87
CA PHE A 33 4.99 3.97 17.72
C PHE A 33 4.44 3.76 19.13
N THR A 34 5.00 4.45 20.13
CA THR A 34 4.44 4.47 21.50
C THR A 34 3.32 5.48 21.67
N ASN A 35 3.18 6.42 20.73
CA ASN A 35 2.17 7.49 20.74
C ASN A 35 1.39 7.60 19.41
N PRO A 36 0.83 6.49 18.87
CA PRO A 36 0.20 6.47 17.54
C PRO A 36 -1.05 7.36 17.43
N ASP A 37 -1.75 7.63 18.55
CA ASP A 37 -3.01 8.40 18.57
C ASP A 37 -2.84 9.83 18.07
N ILE A 38 -1.63 10.38 18.16
CA ILE A 38 -1.32 11.73 17.66
C ILE A 38 -1.55 11.81 16.14
N LEU A 39 -1.28 10.72 15.39
CA LEU A 39 -1.53 10.68 13.96
C LEU A 39 -3.03 10.67 13.64
N VAL A 40 -3.82 9.94 14.43
CA VAL A 40 -5.28 9.93 14.30
C VAL A 40 -5.84 11.32 14.57
N ALA A 41 -5.39 11.97 15.64
CA ALA A 41 -5.80 13.34 15.97
C ALA A 41 -5.45 14.33 14.85
N ALA A 42 -4.25 14.23 14.28
CA ALA A 42 -3.84 15.06 13.14
C ALA A 42 -4.73 14.80 11.91
N ALA A 43 -5.01 13.53 11.59
CA ALA A 43 -5.88 13.15 10.48
C ALA A 43 -7.30 13.72 10.61
N ARG A 44 -7.87 13.74 11.82
CA ARG A 44 -9.21 14.32 12.06
C ARG A 44 -9.32 15.82 11.75
N THR A 45 -8.19 16.53 11.74
CA THR A 45 -8.13 17.96 11.37
C THR A 45 -7.66 18.20 9.93
N ALA A 46 -7.27 17.14 9.22
CA ALA A 46 -6.76 17.24 7.87
C ALA A 46 -7.90 17.45 6.88
N LYS A 47 -7.61 18.13 5.76
CA LYS A 47 -8.55 18.28 4.66
C LYS A 47 -8.42 17.10 3.71
N PHE A 48 -9.41 16.21 3.73
CA PHE A 48 -9.52 15.09 2.81
C PHE A 48 -10.23 15.52 1.52
N GLU A 49 -9.66 15.16 0.38
CA GLU A 49 -10.19 15.48 -0.94
C GLU A 49 -10.08 14.27 -1.88
N MET A 50 -10.93 14.24 -2.91
CA MET A 50 -10.86 13.19 -3.94
C MET A 50 -9.48 13.21 -4.60
N ALA A 51 -8.84 12.04 -4.62
CA ALA A 51 -7.51 11.88 -5.19
C ALA A 51 -7.55 11.96 -6.72
N ARG A 52 -7.40 13.17 -7.30
CA ARG A 52 -7.47 13.37 -8.76
C ARG A 52 -6.24 12.85 -9.53
N HIS A 53 -5.14 12.59 -8.85
CA HIS A 53 -3.86 12.23 -9.45
C HIS A 53 -3.46 10.77 -9.21
N THR A 54 -4.33 9.99 -8.55
CA THR A 54 -4.09 8.58 -8.27
C THR A 54 -5.36 7.79 -8.59
N ARG A 55 -5.24 6.46 -8.64
CA ARG A 55 -6.40 5.55 -8.74
C ARG A 55 -6.92 5.10 -7.38
N TYR A 56 -6.56 5.82 -6.31
CA TYR A 56 -6.97 5.48 -4.96
C TYR A 56 -8.50 5.57 -4.84
N PRO A 57 -9.19 4.55 -4.28
CA PRO A 57 -10.65 4.45 -4.28
C PRO A 57 -11.29 5.30 -3.16
N GLY A 58 -10.95 6.59 -3.10
CA GLY A 58 -11.51 7.50 -2.10
C GLY A 58 -10.73 8.78 -1.90
N LEU A 59 -10.72 9.23 -0.64
CA LEU A 59 -10.19 10.53 -0.25
C LEU A 59 -8.74 10.42 0.23
N ASN A 60 -7.95 11.44 -0.10
CA ASN A 60 -6.59 11.61 0.37
C ASN A 60 -6.40 12.95 1.10
N ALA A 61 -5.45 12.98 2.03
CA ALA A 61 -4.96 14.21 2.65
C ALA A 61 -3.41 14.18 2.76
N PRO A 62 -2.75 15.35 2.88
CA PRO A 62 -1.31 15.40 3.14
C PRO A 62 -0.93 14.65 4.42
N LEU A 63 0.26 14.04 4.43
CA LEU A 63 0.82 13.49 5.67
C LEU A 63 1.23 14.60 6.64
N PRO A 64 1.09 14.39 7.95
CA PRO A 64 1.69 15.27 8.94
C PRO A 64 3.22 15.34 8.79
N ALA A 65 3.80 16.54 8.89
CA ALA A 65 5.22 16.80 8.57
C ALA A 65 6.22 15.92 9.36
N GLY A 66 5.94 15.64 10.64
CA GLY A 66 6.81 14.84 11.51
C GLY A 66 6.74 13.31 11.28
N PHE A 67 5.76 12.83 10.52
CA PHE A 67 5.55 11.39 10.32
C PHE A 67 6.75 10.72 9.63
N MET A 68 7.14 11.24 8.47
CA MET A 68 8.24 10.68 7.70
C MET A 68 9.58 10.84 8.41
N GLN A 69 9.79 11.98 9.09
CA GLN A 69 11.03 12.23 9.84
C GLN A 69 11.24 11.20 10.95
N SER A 70 10.17 10.87 11.69
CA SER A 70 10.23 9.91 12.79
C SER A 70 10.40 8.46 12.30
N LEU A 71 9.84 8.13 11.13
CA LEU A 71 9.80 6.77 10.60
C LEU A 71 11.02 6.40 9.72
N MET A 72 11.62 7.38 9.04
CA MET A 72 12.68 7.15 8.06
C MET A 72 13.89 6.35 8.60
N PRO A 73 14.41 6.59 9.82
CA PRO A 73 15.54 5.83 10.33
C PRO A 73 15.28 4.32 10.41
N ALA A 74 14.06 3.92 10.78
CA ALA A 74 13.66 2.52 10.80
C ALA A 74 13.55 1.94 9.39
N LEU A 75 12.92 2.70 8.46
CA LEU A 75 12.76 2.27 7.07
C LEU A 75 14.10 2.07 6.35
N GLN A 76 15.10 2.92 6.60
CA GLN A 76 16.45 2.80 6.02
C GLN A 76 17.12 1.47 6.36
N GLN A 77 16.99 1.02 7.60
CA GLN A 77 17.54 -0.28 8.00
C GLN A 77 16.82 -1.43 7.28
N MET A 78 15.50 -1.36 7.16
CA MET A 78 14.70 -2.38 6.46
C MET A 78 15.01 -2.41 4.96
N MET A 79 15.11 -1.25 4.31
CA MET A 79 15.50 -1.13 2.89
C MET A 79 16.81 -1.86 2.61
N THR A 80 17.81 -1.66 3.45
CA THR A 80 19.13 -2.28 3.27
C THR A 80 19.10 -3.77 3.60
N LYS A 81 18.64 -4.13 4.80
CA LYS A 81 18.79 -5.50 5.34
C LYS A 81 17.81 -6.50 4.73
N VAL A 82 16.61 -6.06 4.34
CA VAL A 82 15.53 -6.94 3.86
C VAL A 82 15.38 -6.89 2.35
N PHE A 83 15.40 -5.68 1.78
CA PHE A 83 15.19 -5.47 0.34
C PHE A 83 16.48 -5.40 -0.46
N GLY A 84 17.65 -5.44 0.19
CA GLY A 84 18.95 -5.38 -0.48
C GLY A 84 19.19 -4.08 -1.24
N ILE A 85 18.50 -2.99 -0.87
CA ILE A 85 18.71 -1.68 -1.49
C ILE A 85 20.06 -1.13 -0.99
N PRO A 86 21.01 -0.80 -1.89
CA PRO A 86 22.31 -0.31 -1.45
C PRO A 86 22.18 0.99 -0.66
N PRO A 87 22.91 1.18 0.46
CA PRO A 87 22.91 2.45 1.20
C PRO A 87 23.40 3.65 0.37
N THR A 88 24.14 3.39 -0.71
CA THR A 88 24.62 4.39 -1.67
C THR A 88 23.54 4.85 -2.65
N LEU A 89 22.44 4.10 -2.78
CA LEU A 89 21.32 4.50 -3.62
C LEU A 89 20.53 5.59 -2.91
N ARG A 90 20.58 6.82 -3.46
CA ARG A 90 19.80 7.93 -2.93
C ARG A 90 18.31 7.66 -3.11
N MET A 91 17.58 7.64 -2.02
CA MET A 91 16.13 7.47 -1.98
C MET A 91 15.46 8.80 -1.65
N THR A 92 14.31 9.07 -2.27
CA THR A 92 13.35 10.09 -1.85
C THR A 92 12.06 9.40 -1.39
N HIS A 93 11.10 10.17 -0.89
CA HIS A 93 9.84 9.65 -0.41
C HIS A 93 8.68 10.61 -0.65
N PHE A 94 7.48 10.04 -0.76
CA PHE A 94 6.23 10.79 -0.67
C PHE A 94 5.16 9.90 -0.06
N GLY A 95 4.04 10.48 0.31
CA GLY A 95 2.90 9.71 0.78
C GLY A 95 1.70 10.59 1.11
N PHE A 96 0.62 9.95 1.52
CA PHE A 96 -0.65 10.58 1.83
C PHE A 96 -1.40 9.79 2.90
N LEU A 97 -2.25 10.46 3.67
CA LEU A 97 -3.33 9.82 4.39
C LEU A 97 -4.41 9.40 3.40
N GLY A 98 -4.99 8.21 3.57
CA GLY A 98 -6.00 7.67 2.68
C GLY A 98 -7.19 7.08 3.45
N LEU A 99 -8.39 7.35 2.93
CA LEU A 99 -9.66 6.77 3.35
C LEU A 99 -10.39 6.20 2.12
N PRO A 100 -10.58 4.88 2.03
CA PRO A 100 -11.40 4.32 0.95
C PRO A 100 -12.86 4.67 1.22
N THR A 101 -13.49 5.37 0.27
CA THR A 101 -14.87 5.88 0.40
C THR A 101 -15.74 5.54 -0.80
N LEU A 102 -15.15 5.02 -1.88
CA LEU A 102 -15.89 4.69 -3.10
C LEU A 102 -16.40 3.24 -3.07
N PRO A 103 -17.72 3.03 -3.26
CA PRO A 103 -18.28 1.69 -3.41
C PRO A 103 -17.96 1.10 -4.80
N PRO A 104 -18.10 -0.22 -5.02
CA PRO A 104 -17.67 -0.87 -6.26
C PRO A 104 -18.30 -0.28 -7.54
N GLU A 105 -19.55 0.17 -7.49
CA GLU A 105 -20.25 0.78 -8.60
C GLU A 105 -19.66 2.13 -9.05
N ALA A 106 -18.91 2.80 -8.17
CA ALA A 106 -18.22 4.06 -8.46
C ALA A 106 -16.78 3.85 -8.95
N LEU A 107 -16.30 2.60 -9.02
CA LEU A 107 -14.94 2.26 -9.42
C LEU A 107 -14.86 1.90 -10.92
N GLU A 108 -13.80 2.35 -11.56
CA GLU A 108 -13.39 1.85 -12.88
C GLU A 108 -13.00 0.36 -12.78
N PRO A 109 -13.15 -0.44 -13.86
CA PRO A 109 -12.77 -1.86 -13.84
C PRO A 109 -11.33 -2.11 -13.37
N ILE A 110 -10.38 -1.24 -13.74
CA ILE A 110 -8.98 -1.34 -13.34
C ILE A 110 -8.77 -1.14 -11.83
N GLN A 111 -9.67 -0.46 -11.13
CA GLN A 111 -9.64 -0.27 -9.67
C GLN A 111 -10.22 -1.47 -8.90
N LYS A 112 -10.82 -2.44 -9.61
CA LYS A 112 -11.43 -3.66 -9.05
C LYS A 112 -10.55 -4.91 -9.17
N ILE A 113 -9.30 -4.74 -9.62
CA ILE A 113 -8.30 -5.80 -9.70
C ILE A 113 -7.03 -5.43 -8.93
N PRO A 114 -6.19 -6.41 -8.53
CA PRO A 114 -4.86 -6.16 -8.00
C PRO A 114 -4.00 -5.31 -8.94
N HIS A 115 -3.13 -4.48 -8.38
CA HIS A 115 -2.27 -3.58 -9.12
C HIS A 115 -0.81 -3.64 -8.66
N GLN A 116 0.04 -2.98 -9.44
CA GLN A 116 1.41 -2.62 -9.09
C GLN A 116 1.53 -1.10 -9.27
N ASP A 117 2.32 -0.42 -8.44
CA ASP A 117 2.47 1.04 -8.53
C ASP A 117 3.46 1.43 -9.63
N THR A 118 4.51 0.63 -9.79
CA THR A 118 5.59 0.81 -10.77
C THR A 118 6.28 -0.53 -11.04
N PRO A 119 6.87 -0.74 -12.24
CA PRO A 119 7.70 -1.91 -12.47
C PRO A 119 9.09 -1.84 -11.80
N GLU A 120 9.49 -0.67 -11.27
CA GLU A 120 10.83 -0.45 -10.70
C GLU A 120 11.11 -1.31 -9.47
N HIS A 121 12.16 -2.13 -9.52
CA HIS A 121 12.48 -3.09 -8.46
C HIS A 121 12.84 -2.45 -7.11
N ASN A 122 13.54 -1.32 -7.13
CA ASN A 122 14.02 -0.63 -5.92
C ASN A 122 13.03 0.40 -5.37
N ARG A 123 11.80 0.43 -5.89
CA ARG A 123 10.73 1.26 -5.33
C ARG A 123 9.88 0.41 -4.37
N LEU A 124 9.67 0.95 -3.17
CA LEU A 124 8.89 0.30 -2.12
C LEU A 124 7.61 1.07 -1.85
N ALA A 125 6.57 0.35 -1.47
CA ALA A 125 5.33 0.87 -0.94
C ALA A 125 5.15 0.40 0.51
N SER A 126 4.50 1.23 1.32
CA SER A 126 4.17 0.93 2.70
C SER A 126 2.77 1.41 3.04
N VAL A 127 2.08 0.64 3.87
CA VAL A 127 0.78 1.01 4.45
C VAL A 127 0.92 0.97 5.97
N TYR A 128 0.65 2.11 6.61
CA TYR A 128 0.54 2.21 8.06
C TYR A 128 -0.93 2.37 8.45
N TYR A 129 -1.42 1.51 9.34
CA TYR A 129 -2.82 1.38 9.71
C TYR A 129 -3.14 2.16 10.98
N MET A 130 -4.15 3.03 10.91
CA MET A 130 -4.54 3.95 11.99
C MET A 130 -6.01 3.79 12.42
N SER A 131 -6.65 2.70 12.01
CA SER A 131 -8.07 2.43 12.23
C SER A 131 -8.29 1.08 12.93
N VAL A 132 -9.51 0.87 13.42
CA VAL A 132 -9.99 -0.43 13.92
C VAL A 132 -9.79 -1.48 12.82
N PRO A 133 -9.32 -2.70 13.14
CA PRO A 133 -8.88 -3.68 12.16
C PRO A 133 -10.05 -4.24 11.32
N THR A 134 -10.24 -3.68 10.13
CA THR A 134 -11.12 -4.23 9.09
C THR A 134 -10.37 -4.36 7.77
N GLY A 135 -10.44 -5.54 7.16
CA GLY A 135 -9.74 -5.82 5.91
C GLY A 135 -8.23 -5.97 6.07
N GLY A 136 -7.46 -5.47 5.11
CA GLY A 136 -6.00 -5.54 5.11
C GLY A 136 -5.39 -5.20 3.76
N THR A 137 -4.20 -5.75 3.49
CA THR A 137 -3.56 -5.72 2.17
C THR A 137 -3.33 -7.16 1.72
N GLY A 138 -3.85 -7.49 0.54
CA GLY A 138 -3.62 -8.77 -0.13
C GLY A 138 -2.52 -8.67 -1.17
N PHE A 139 -1.82 -9.77 -1.37
CA PHE A 139 -0.81 -9.97 -2.40
C PHE A 139 -1.26 -11.08 -3.33
N PHE A 140 -1.02 -10.90 -4.64
CA PHE A 140 -1.68 -11.69 -5.67
C PHE A 140 -0.71 -12.28 -6.68
N ARG A 141 -1.14 -13.37 -7.31
CA ARG A 141 -0.58 -13.88 -8.55
C ARG A 141 -1.59 -13.71 -9.66
N HIS A 142 -1.17 -13.18 -10.79
CA HIS A 142 -1.98 -13.18 -12.01
C HIS A 142 -1.98 -14.57 -12.63
N ARG A 143 -3.16 -15.14 -12.89
CA ARG A 143 -3.32 -16.55 -13.27
C ARG A 143 -2.78 -16.84 -14.67
N ALA A 144 -3.09 -16.00 -15.66
CA ALA A 144 -2.71 -16.25 -17.05
C ALA A 144 -1.20 -16.11 -17.28
N THR A 145 -0.55 -15.11 -16.67
CA THR A 145 0.90 -14.89 -16.83
C THR A 145 1.74 -15.59 -15.76
N GLY A 146 1.14 -16.01 -14.65
CA GLY A 146 1.84 -16.56 -13.49
C GLY A 146 2.64 -15.53 -12.68
N TYR A 147 2.54 -14.23 -13.01
CA TYR A 147 3.33 -13.18 -12.37
C TYR A 147 2.80 -12.83 -10.99
N GLU A 148 3.71 -12.71 -10.02
CA GLU A 148 3.46 -12.12 -8.69
C GLU A 148 4.07 -10.71 -8.63
N VAL A 149 5.13 -10.51 -9.42
CA VAL A 149 5.82 -9.24 -9.63
C VAL A 149 5.84 -8.89 -11.12
N VAL A 150 5.54 -7.62 -11.42
CA VAL A 150 5.59 -7.07 -12.78
C VAL A 150 6.84 -6.19 -12.92
N THR A 151 7.92 -6.76 -13.46
CA THR A 151 9.17 -6.06 -13.75
C THR A 151 9.09 -5.29 -15.08
N PRO A 152 10.07 -4.42 -15.41
CA PRO A 152 10.01 -3.63 -16.64
C PRO A 152 9.93 -4.47 -17.92
N ASP A 153 10.64 -5.60 -17.96
CA ASP A 153 10.64 -6.58 -19.05
C ASP A 153 9.32 -7.36 -19.16
N ARG A 154 8.62 -7.57 -18.03
CA ARG A 154 7.32 -8.26 -17.98
C ARG A 154 6.14 -7.36 -18.31
N ARG A 155 6.29 -6.04 -18.14
CA ARG A 155 5.19 -5.07 -18.12
C ARG A 155 4.37 -5.06 -19.41
N ALA A 156 5.01 -5.09 -20.57
CA ALA A 156 4.30 -5.06 -21.85
C ALA A 156 3.36 -6.25 -22.01
N HIS A 157 3.86 -7.47 -21.74
CA HIS A 157 3.05 -8.69 -21.80
C HIS A 157 1.93 -8.70 -20.75
N TYR A 158 2.25 -8.29 -19.51
CA TYR A 158 1.27 -8.22 -18.43
C TYR A 158 0.12 -7.27 -18.77
N VAL A 159 0.43 -6.05 -19.20
CA VAL A 159 -0.58 -5.04 -19.55
C VAL A 159 -1.44 -5.52 -20.72
N ALA A 160 -0.84 -6.04 -21.78
CA ALA A 160 -1.61 -6.54 -22.93
C ALA A 160 -2.59 -7.66 -22.53
N THR A 161 -2.15 -8.59 -21.67
CA THR A 161 -2.98 -9.72 -21.21
C THR A 161 -4.14 -9.24 -20.34
N VAL A 162 -3.85 -8.44 -19.30
CA VAL A 162 -4.88 -7.93 -18.39
C VAL A 162 -5.86 -6.99 -19.10
N SER A 163 -5.39 -6.17 -20.06
CA SER A 163 -6.28 -5.35 -20.87
C SER A 163 -7.25 -6.21 -21.67
N ALA A 164 -6.80 -7.27 -22.33
CA ALA A 164 -7.70 -8.18 -23.07
C ALA A 164 -8.73 -8.86 -22.15
N GLU A 165 -8.34 -9.27 -20.94
CA GLU A 165 -9.25 -9.84 -19.94
C GLU A 165 -10.28 -8.81 -19.44
N LEU A 166 -9.86 -7.56 -19.19
CA LEU A 166 -10.77 -6.49 -18.77
C LEU A 166 -11.74 -6.08 -19.87
N GLU A 167 -11.32 -6.07 -21.14
CA GLU A 167 -12.23 -5.83 -22.26
C GLU A 167 -13.25 -6.98 -22.41
N ALA A 168 -12.83 -8.23 -22.21
CA ALA A 168 -13.71 -9.39 -22.35
C ALA A 168 -14.66 -9.62 -21.16
N GLY A 169 -14.21 -9.33 -19.93
CA GLY A 169 -14.90 -9.72 -18.70
C GLY A 169 -15.02 -8.64 -17.63
N GLY A 170 -14.49 -7.43 -17.85
CA GLY A 170 -14.45 -6.35 -16.86
C GLY A 170 -15.84 -5.90 -16.38
N ALA A 171 -16.87 -6.02 -17.22
CA ALA A 171 -18.25 -5.71 -16.85
C ALA A 171 -18.80 -6.61 -15.73
N ALA A 172 -18.23 -7.81 -15.54
CA ALA A 172 -18.61 -8.72 -14.46
C ALA A 172 -17.93 -8.40 -13.12
N LEU A 173 -16.99 -7.43 -13.08
CA LEU A 173 -16.34 -6.99 -11.85
C LEU A 173 -17.26 -6.03 -11.07
N THR A 174 -17.99 -6.57 -10.10
CA THR A 174 -19.01 -5.84 -9.32
C THR A 174 -18.63 -5.60 -7.87
N ARG A 175 -17.41 -5.98 -7.45
CA ARG A 175 -16.94 -5.95 -6.06
C ARG A 175 -15.61 -5.23 -5.94
N HIS A 176 -15.23 -4.88 -4.71
CA HIS A 176 -13.85 -4.52 -4.44
C HIS A 176 -12.95 -5.76 -4.58
N VAL A 177 -11.64 -5.54 -4.62
CA VAL A 177 -10.68 -6.66 -4.67
C VAL A 177 -10.84 -7.56 -3.44
N SER A 178 -10.89 -8.87 -3.68
CA SER A 178 -11.03 -9.91 -2.66
C SER A 178 -10.26 -11.18 -3.07
N ALA A 179 -10.33 -12.23 -2.26
CA ALA A 179 -9.76 -13.53 -2.62
C ALA A 179 -10.41 -14.17 -3.86
N GLU A 180 -11.62 -13.72 -4.22
CA GLU A 180 -12.42 -14.25 -5.32
C GLU A 180 -12.28 -13.41 -6.61
N THR A 181 -11.42 -12.38 -6.62
CA THR A 181 -11.25 -11.52 -7.80
C THR A 181 -10.83 -12.36 -9.02
N PRO A 182 -11.62 -12.33 -10.12
CA PRO A 182 -11.31 -13.07 -11.35
C PRO A 182 -9.91 -12.78 -11.87
N TYR A 183 -9.31 -13.74 -12.58
CA TYR A 183 -7.94 -13.67 -13.14
C TYR A 183 -6.79 -13.62 -12.13
N PHE A 184 -7.07 -13.41 -10.85
CA PHE A 184 -6.05 -13.33 -9.81
C PHE A 184 -6.24 -14.42 -8.75
N GLU A 185 -5.15 -14.79 -8.12
CA GLU A 185 -5.07 -15.70 -6.98
C GLU A 185 -4.50 -14.91 -5.80
N LEU A 186 -5.21 -14.87 -4.66
CA LEU A 186 -4.65 -14.34 -3.42
C LEU A 186 -3.63 -15.33 -2.87
N ILE A 187 -2.37 -14.91 -2.78
CA ILE A 187 -1.23 -15.78 -2.40
C ILE A 187 -0.71 -15.51 -0.98
N ASP A 188 -0.95 -14.32 -0.44
CA ASP A 188 -0.69 -13.94 0.96
C ASP A 188 -1.52 -12.69 1.29
N TRP A 189 -1.72 -12.40 2.58
CA TRP A 189 -2.32 -11.17 3.02
C TRP A 189 -1.91 -10.79 4.45
N VAL A 190 -1.98 -9.50 4.73
CA VAL A 190 -1.76 -8.96 6.08
C VAL A 190 -3.04 -8.29 6.55
N PRO A 191 -3.66 -8.77 7.63
CA PRO A 191 -4.79 -8.10 8.24
C PRO A 191 -4.41 -6.69 8.69
N ALA A 192 -5.33 -5.75 8.52
CA ALA A 192 -5.20 -4.45 9.15
C ALA A 192 -5.09 -4.63 10.67
N ALA A 193 -4.24 -3.83 11.32
CA ALA A 193 -4.14 -3.74 12.76
C ALA A 193 -3.72 -2.32 13.13
N PHE A 194 -4.32 -1.73 14.16
CA PHE A 194 -3.93 -0.39 14.59
C PHE A 194 -2.43 -0.37 14.94
N ASN A 195 -1.72 0.68 14.52
CA ASN A 195 -0.27 0.84 14.76
C ASN A 195 0.60 -0.25 14.10
N ARG A 196 0.10 -0.86 13.01
CA ARG A 196 0.86 -1.76 12.13
C ARG A 196 1.37 -1.01 10.90
N LEU A 197 2.62 -1.27 10.53
CA LEU A 197 3.19 -0.92 9.23
C LEU A 197 3.48 -2.18 8.43
N ILE A 198 3.15 -2.17 7.15
CA ILE A 198 3.68 -3.14 6.19
C ILE A 198 4.56 -2.42 5.17
N LEU A 199 5.61 -3.09 4.69
CA LEU A 199 6.52 -2.59 3.66
C LEU A 199 6.82 -3.71 2.66
N TYR A 200 6.71 -3.40 1.38
CA TYR A 200 6.85 -4.36 0.27
C TYR A 200 7.31 -3.64 -1.01
N ARG A 201 7.70 -4.39 -2.05
CA ARG A 201 8.08 -3.80 -3.34
C ARG A 201 6.85 -3.31 -4.10
N SER A 202 6.90 -2.10 -4.63
CA SER A 202 5.81 -1.49 -5.41
C SER A 202 5.46 -2.24 -6.70
N ASN A 203 6.35 -3.11 -7.17
CA ASN A 203 6.13 -3.93 -8.37
C ASN A 203 5.43 -5.27 -8.08
N ALA A 204 5.19 -5.61 -6.82
CA ALA A 204 4.36 -6.76 -6.44
C ALA A 204 2.89 -6.46 -6.71
N LEU A 205 2.16 -7.47 -7.20
CA LEU A 205 0.71 -7.37 -7.37
C LEU A 205 0.03 -7.39 -6.01
N HIS A 206 -0.68 -6.31 -5.68
CA HIS A 206 -1.30 -6.11 -4.39
C HIS A 206 -2.59 -5.31 -4.48
N SER A 207 -3.39 -5.35 -3.42
CA SER A 207 -4.54 -4.46 -3.26
C SER A 207 -4.98 -4.36 -1.81
N ALA A 208 -5.72 -3.30 -1.48
CA ALA A 208 -6.47 -3.25 -0.25
C ALA A 208 -7.63 -4.25 -0.31
N LEU A 209 -7.76 -5.09 0.72
CA LEU A 209 -8.90 -5.99 0.89
C LEU A 209 -9.99 -5.25 1.67
N ILE A 210 -10.85 -4.54 0.94
CA ILE A 210 -11.90 -3.67 1.52
C ILE A 210 -13.32 -4.11 1.13
N ASP A 211 -13.45 -5.25 0.46
CA ASP A 211 -14.77 -5.78 0.11
C ASP A 211 -15.57 -6.12 1.39
N GLY A 212 -16.81 -5.61 1.46
CA GLY A 212 -17.67 -5.75 2.65
C GLY A 212 -17.22 -4.93 3.87
N VAL A 213 -16.15 -4.13 3.78
CA VAL A 213 -15.72 -3.24 4.85
C VAL A 213 -16.57 -1.96 4.83
N PRO A 214 -17.09 -1.48 5.97
CA PRO A 214 -17.78 -0.20 6.04
C PRO A 214 -16.91 0.94 5.50
N LEU A 215 -17.41 1.63 4.47
CA LEU A 215 -16.75 2.79 3.90
C LEU A 215 -17.20 4.04 4.65
N SER A 216 -16.25 4.87 5.06
CA SER A 216 -16.50 6.11 5.81
C SER A 216 -15.43 7.14 5.47
N ASP A 217 -15.85 8.39 5.31
CA ASP A 217 -14.98 9.55 5.12
C ASP A 217 -14.51 10.17 6.44
N ASP A 218 -15.01 9.68 7.59
CA ASP A 218 -14.58 10.10 8.91
C ASP A 218 -13.30 9.34 9.32
N PRO A 219 -12.16 10.03 9.53
CA PRO A 219 -10.90 9.41 9.95
C PRO A 219 -10.99 8.62 11.27
N ALA A 220 -12.00 8.86 12.12
CA ALA A 220 -12.18 8.14 13.38
C ALA A 220 -12.85 6.77 13.22
N THR A 221 -13.64 6.58 12.15
CA THR A 221 -14.45 5.36 11.95
C THR A 221 -14.11 4.63 10.66
N GLY A 222 -13.61 5.34 9.65
CA GLY A 222 -13.18 4.76 8.38
C GLY A 222 -11.83 4.05 8.47
N ARG A 223 -11.51 3.29 7.40
CA ARG A 223 -10.21 2.61 7.25
C ARG A 223 -9.09 3.61 6.95
N LEU A 224 -8.68 4.35 7.98
CA LEU A 224 -7.62 5.34 7.91
C LEU A 224 -6.25 4.66 7.76
N THR A 225 -5.50 5.08 6.74
CA THR A 225 -4.13 4.61 6.46
C THR A 225 -3.20 5.76 6.09
N ALA A 226 -1.90 5.58 6.35
CA ALA A 226 -0.85 6.37 5.70
C ALA A 226 -0.18 5.49 4.64
N ASN A 227 -0.25 5.92 3.38
CA ASN A 227 0.31 5.23 2.23
C ASN A 227 1.60 5.93 1.84
N LEU A 228 2.71 5.20 1.88
CA LEU A 228 4.07 5.72 1.72
C LEU A 228 4.76 5.07 0.54
N PHE A 229 5.57 5.85 -0.15
CA PHE A 229 6.40 5.38 -1.26
C PHE A 229 7.83 5.84 -1.05
N LEU A 230 8.77 4.90 -1.17
CA LEU A 230 10.22 5.11 -1.12
C LEU A 230 10.77 4.79 -2.50
N LEU A 231 11.43 5.74 -3.14
CA LEU A 231 11.84 5.60 -4.53
C LEU A 231 13.24 6.16 -4.79
N PRO A 232 14.02 5.55 -5.71
CA PRO A 232 15.31 6.09 -6.10
C PRO A 232 15.17 7.51 -6.67
N VAL A 233 16.09 8.41 -6.31
CA VAL A 233 16.20 9.71 -6.98
C VAL A 233 16.64 9.45 -8.41
N GLN A 234 15.80 9.78 -9.39
CA GLN A 234 16.20 9.76 -10.79
C GLN A 234 17.32 10.77 -10.97
N LYS A 235 18.49 10.29 -11.42
CA LYS A 235 19.55 11.18 -11.87
C LYS A 235 19.15 11.67 -13.25
N LEU A 236 18.92 12.98 -13.37
CA LEU A 236 18.84 13.65 -14.66
C LEU A 236 20.21 13.48 -15.32
N TYR A 237 20.28 12.65 -16.35
CA TYR A 237 21.38 12.61 -17.31
C TYR A 237 20.79 12.78 -18.69
#